data_AF-A0A139TUH1-F1
#
_entry.id   AF-A0A139TUH1-F1
#
_cell.length_a   1.000
_cell.length_b   1.000
_cell.length_c   1.000
_cell.angle_alpha   90.00
_cell.angle_beta   90.00
_cell.angle_gamma   90.00
#
_symmetry.space_group_name_H-M   'P 1'
#
loop_
_entity.id
_entity.type
_entity.pdbx_description
1 polymer ?
#
loop_
_entity_poly.entity_id
_entity_poly.type
_entity_poly.pdbx_seq_one_letter_code
_entity_poly.pdbx_strand_id
1 'polypeptide(L)'
;MNTHQHIIDRGPYKGMVETITDNPHPAKTARCYMCGESLTAASSWLSLVGDHQDGVFCSRYLCRLCAYERLNGIPDDAERCWNYTQAARSTDRLARVIIHLVMESVVVAAGASVLFAFFILIKNLFN
;
A
#
# COMPACT_ATOMS: atom_id res chain seq x y z
N MET A 1 11.29 -20.57 13.19
CA MET A 1 11.67 -20.06 11.87
C MET A 1 11.31 -21.14 10.88
N ASN A 2 10.21 -20.95 10.17
CA ASN A 2 9.68 -21.85 9.15
C ASN A 2 10.18 -21.39 7.79
N THR A 3 10.64 -22.36 7.00
CA THR A 3 11.11 -22.14 5.63
C THR A 3 10.28 -22.98 4.70
N HIS A 4 9.81 -22.37 3.63
CA HIS A 4 9.02 -22.99 2.58
C HIS A 4 9.75 -22.82 1.26
N GLN A 5 9.81 -23.88 0.47
CA GLN A 5 10.41 -23.85 -0.85
C GLN A 5 9.39 -24.28 -1.89
N HIS A 6 9.36 -23.57 -3.00
CA HIS A 6 8.58 -23.98 -4.15
C HIS A 6 9.30 -23.59 -5.44
N ILE A 7 9.02 -24.34 -6.50
CA ILE A 7 9.49 -24.01 -7.84
C ILE A 7 8.57 -22.92 -8.39
N ILE A 8 9.17 -21.85 -8.88
CA ILE A 8 8.45 -20.77 -9.55
C ILE A 8 7.97 -21.31 -10.91
N ASP A 9 6.67 -21.38 -11.11
CA ASP A 9 6.07 -21.96 -12.31
C ASP A 9 5.87 -20.93 -13.45
N ARG A 10 5.98 -19.63 -13.15
CA ARG A 10 5.64 -18.51 -14.06
C ARG A 10 6.54 -17.28 -13.86
N GLY A 11 6.42 -16.28 -14.74
CA GLY A 11 7.15 -15.02 -14.62
C GLY A 11 8.64 -15.08 -15.03
N PRO A 12 9.42 -14.02 -14.76
CA PRO A 12 10.81 -13.90 -15.21
C PRO A 12 11.77 -14.87 -14.52
N TYR A 13 11.37 -15.44 -13.38
CA TYR A 13 12.14 -16.42 -12.63
C TYR A 13 11.58 -17.84 -12.76
N LYS A 14 10.77 -18.11 -13.79
CA LYS A 14 10.22 -19.44 -14.05
C LYS A 14 11.33 -20.50 -14.08
N GLY A 15 11.13 -21.59 -13.35
CA GLY A 15 12.08 -22.70 -13.21
C GLY A 15 13.12 -22.50 -12.11
N MET A 16 13.16 -21.33 -11.45
CA MET A 16 13.98 -21.09 -10.27
C MET A 16 13.25 -21.54 -8.99
N VAL A 17 14.00 -21.68 -7.91
CA VAL A 17 13.47 -22.04 -6.59
C VAL A 17 13.31 -20.78 -5.77
N GLU A 18 12.11 -20.58 -5.23
CA GLU A 18 11.86 -19.55 -4.24
C GLU A 18 11.79 -20.16 -2.84
N THR A 19 12.64 -19.66 -1.96
CA THR A 19 12.68 -19.98 -0.54
C THR A 19 12.08 -18.83 0.25
N ILE A 20 10.95 -19.07 0.92
CA ILE A 20 10.23 -18.12 1.74
C ILE A 20 10.45 -18.47 3.21
N THR A 21 10.99 -17.55 4.00
CA THR A 21 11.27 -17.75 5.43
C THR A 21 10.56 -16.73 6.29
N ASP A 22 9.95 -17.19 7.38
CA ASP A 22 9.27 -16.30 8.34
C ASP A 22 10.24 -15.55 9.26
N ASN A 23 9.82 -14.37 9.69
CA ASN A 23 10.48 -13.59 10.73
C ASN A 23 12.01 -13.37 10.52
N PRO A 24 12.48 -13.05 9.30
CA PRO A 24 13.85 -12.58 9.13
C PRO A 24 14.00 -11.27 9.91
N HIS A 25 15.18 -10.93 10.40
CA HIS A 25 15.42 -9.57 10.87
C HIS A 25 15.55 -8.65 9.63
N PRO A 26 14.54 -7.83 9.30
CA PRO A 26 14.61 -6.98 8.13
C PRO A 26 15.59 -5.84 8.40
N ALA A 27 16.21 -5.33 7.33
CA ALA A 27 16.89 -4.04 7.40
C ALA A 27 15.92 -2.95 7.91
N LYS A 28 16.43 -1.95 8.65
CA LYS A 28 15.64 -0.90 9.32
C LYS A 28 14.63 -0.15 8.41
N THR A 29 14.76 -0.25 7.10
CA THR A 29 13.93 0.44 6.09
C THR A 29 13.18 -0.51 5.15
N ALA A 30 13.08 -1.79 5.47
CA ALA A 30 12.45 -2.76 4.58
C ALA A 30 10.96 -2.45 4.38
N ARG A 31 10.55 -2.47 3.11
CA ARG A 31 9.14 -2.45 2.71
C ARG A 31 8.80 -3.76 2.02
N CYS A 32 7.54 -4.16 2.13
CA CYS A 32 7.02 -5.28 1.37
C CYS A 32 7.21 -5.00 -0.12
N TYR A 33 7.88 -5.91 -0.83
CA TYR A 33 8.12 -5.82 -2.26
C TYR A 33 6.81 -5.76 -3.06
N MET A 34 5.75 -6.43 -2.59
CA MET A 34 4.46 -6.52 -3.29
C MET A 34 3.54 -5.33 -3.03
N CYS A 35 3.35 -4.93 -1.76
CA CYS A 35 2.38 -3.90 -1.39
C CYS A 35 3.00 -2.57 -0.92
N GLY A 36 4.32 -2.52 -0.74
CA GLY A 36 5.03 -1.32 -0.28
C GLY A 36 4.79 -0.96 1.19
N GLU A 37 4.13 -1.82 1.97
CA GLU A 37 3.91 -1.63 3.41
C GLU A 37 5.23 -1.67 4.18
N SER A 38 5.38 -0.82 5.19
CA SER A 38 6.55 -0.83 6.09
C SER A 38 6.57 -2.11 6.92
N LEU A 39 7.69 -2.81 6.92
CA LEU A 39 7.82 -4.08 7.64
C LEU A 39 8.46 -3.87 9.01
N THR A 40 8.01 -4.66 9.98
CA THR A 40 8.66 -4.79 11.29
C THR A 40 9.32 -6.16 11.39
N ALA A 41 10.28 -6.29 12.30
CA ALA A 41 10.99 -7.55 12.48
C ALA A 41 10.04 -8.73 12.72
N ALA A 42 9.03 -8.52 13.55
CA ALA A 42 8.06 -9.54 13.96
C ALA A 42 7.07 -9.99 12.87
N SER A 43 6.92 -9.23 11.78
CA SER A 43 5.89 -9.48 10.75
C SER A 43 6.43 -9.65 9.33
N SER A 44 7.76 -9.54 9.19
CA SER A 44 8.41 -9.67 7.90
C SER A 44 8.61 -11.12 7.50
N TRP A 45 8.74 -11.33 6.20
CA TRP A 45 9.07 -12.59 5.56
C TRP A 45 10.15 -12.31 4.52
N LEU A 46 11.09 -13.24 4.33
CA LEU A 46 12.15 -13.13 3.33
C LEU A 46 11.85 -14.11 2.21
N SER A 47 11.76 -13.59 0.98
CA SER A 47 11.74 -14.36 -0.25
C SER A 47 13.15 -14.33 -0.84
N LEU A 48 13.76 -15.50 -1.00
CA LEU A 48 15.04 -15.72 -1.67
C LEU A 48 14.77 -16.50 -2.94
N VAL A 49 15.05 -15.89 -4.08
CA VAL A 49 14.96 -16.54 -5.39
C VAL A 49 16.36 -16.96 -5.79
N GLY A 50 16.55 -18.26 -5.99
CA GLY A 50 17.82 -18.85 -6.36
C GLY A 50 17.68 -19.93 -7.43
N ASP A 51 18.80 -20.30 -8.07
CA ASP A 51 18.82 -21.55 -8.84
C ASP A 51 18.89 -22.76 -7.90
N HIS A 52 18.75 -23.94 -8.49
CA HIS A 52 18.82 -25.21 -7.77
C HIS A 52 20.25 -25.55 -7.27
N GLN A 53 21.25 -24.70 -7.57
CA GLN A 53 22.69 -24.87 -7.31
C GLN A 53 23.24 -23.80 -6.34
N ASP A 54 22.41 -23.34 -5.40
CA ASP A 54 22.75 -22.39 -4.33
C ASP A 54 23.08 -20.96 -4.77
N GLY A 55 22.86 -20.60 -6.05
CA GLY A 55 23.01 -19.23 -6.53
C GLY A 55 21.82 -18.36 -6.12
N VAL A 56 22.01 -17.42 -5.18
CA VAL A 56 20.96 -16.44 -4.81
C VAL A 56 20.95 -15.31 -5.85
N PHE A 57 19.87 -15.20 -6.63
CA PHE A 57 19.69 -14.17 -7.63
C PHE A 57 19.03 -12.90 -7.08
N CYS A 58 18.07 -13.05 -6.16
CA CYS A 58 17.33 -11.92 -5.61
C CYS A 58 16.83 -12.21 -4.20
N SER A 59 16.88 -11.20 -3.33
CA SER A 59 16.26 -11.22 -2.00
C SER A 59 15.21 -10.12 -1.89
N ARG A 60 14.04 -10.47 -1.36
CA ARG A 60 12.88 -9.57 -1.25
C ARG A 60 12.23 -9.74 0.10
N TYR A 61 11.79 -8.64 0.70
CA TYR A 61 10.98 -8.71 1.92
C TYR A 61 9.49 -8.68 1.57
N LEU A 62 8.71 -9.49 2.27
CA LEU A 62 7.26 -9.60 2.12
C LEU A 62 6.58 -9.35 3.47
N CYS A 63 5.36 -8.81 3.45
CA CYS A 63 4.50 -8.83 4.63
C CYS A 63 3.85 -10.21 4.77
N ARG A 64 3.36 -10.51 5.98
CA ARG A 64 2.70 -11.79 6.29
C ARG A 64 1.59 -12.17 5.30
N LEU A 65 0.79 -11.21 4.86
CA LEU A 65 -0.30 -11.46 3.90
C LEU A 65 0.26 -11.86 2.53
N CYS A 66 1.13 -11.04 1.94
CA CYS A 66 1.71 -11.33 0.64
C CYS A 66 2.57 -12.61 0.63
N ALA A 67 3.22 -12.94 1.74
CA ALA A 67 3.93 -14.22 1.87
C ALA A 67 2.95 -15.41 1.84
N TYR A 68 1.83 -15.31 2.56
CA TYR A 68 0.82 -16.37 2.57
C TYR A 68 0.14 -16.57 1.21
N GLU A 69 -0.16 -15.48 0.50
CA GLU A 69 -0.71 -15.55 -0.86
C GLU A 69 0.24 -16.29 -1.81
N ARG A 70 1.54 -15.99 -1.70
CA ARG A 70 2.60 -16.60 -2.50
C ARG A 70 2.78 -18.10 -2.18
N LEU A 71 2.70 -18.48 -0.90
CA LEU A 71 2.74 -19.87 -0.46
C LEU A 71 1.56 -20.71 -0.94
N ASN A 72 0.38 -20.10 -1.10
CA ASN A 72 -0.82 -20.79 -1.58
C ASN A 72 -0.92 -20.85 -3.10
N GLY A 73 0.12 -20.45 -3.83
CA GLY A 73 0.12 -20.49 -5.29
C GLY A 73 -0.89 -19.52 -5.92
N ILE A 74 -1.30 -18.47 -5.19
CA ILE A 74 -1.97 -17.34 -5.85
C ILE A 74 -0.92 -16.78 -6.80
N PRO A 75 -1.23 -16.69 -8.11
CA PRO A 75 -0.23 -16.44 -9.15
C PRO A 75 0.61 -15.18 -8.87
N ASP A 76 1.70 -15.04 -9.62
CA ASP A 76 2.46 -13.80 -9.83
C ASP A 76 1.60 -12.68 -10.48
N ASP A 77 0.32 -12.60 -10.11
CA ASP A 77 -0.58 -11.45 -10.03
C ASP A 77 0.02 -10.34 -9.11
N ALA A 78 1.35 -10.15 -9.13
CA ALA A 78 2.00 -8.99 -8.55
C ALA A 78 1.40 -7.69 -9.11
N GLU A 79 0.88 -7.71 -10.34
CA GLU A 79 0.04 -6.64 -10.87
C GLU A 79 -1.32 -6.52 -10.18
N ARG A 80 -1.95 -7.63 -9.77
CA ARG A 80 -3.27 -7.62 -9.14
C ARG A 80 -3.21 -7.18 -7.68
N CYS A 81 -2.24 -7.65 -6.90
CA CYS A 81 -2.07 -7.19 -5.53
C CYS A 81 -1.58 -5.74 -5.48
N TRP A 82 -0.72 -5.33 -6.43
CA TRP A 82 -0.39 -3.92 -6.68
C TRP A 82 -1.64 -3.11 -7.06
N ASN A 83 -2.50 -3.62 -7.95
CA ASN A 83 -3.72 -2.94 -8.36
C ASN A 83 -4.76 -2.87 -7.23
N TYR A 84 -4.95 -3.91 -6.42
CA TYR A 84 -5.86 -3.86 -5.27
C TYR A 84 -5.34 -2.94 -4.17
N THR A 85 -4.04 -2.94 -3.89
CA THR A 85 -3.46 -2.05 -2.87
C THR A 85 -3.32 -0.60 -3.36
N GLN A 86 -3.01 -0.35 -4.63
CA GLN A 86 -3.12 0.98 -5.23
C GLN A 86 -4.57 1.45 -5.31
N ALA A 87 -5.52 0.59 -5.69
CA ALA A 87 -6.93 0.96 -5.72
C ALA A 87 -7.42 1.32 -4.31
N ALA A 88 -7.14 0.47 -3.30
CA ALA A 88 -7.49 0.75 -1.91
C ALA A 88 -6.80 2.03 -1.37
N ARG A 89 -5.54 2.26 -1.71
CA ARG A 89 -4.78 3.44 -1.25
C ARG A 89 -5.16 4.72 -2.01
N SER A 90 -5.57 4.60 -3.27
CA SER A 90 -6.05 5.72 -4.08
C SER A 90 -7.45 6.15 -3.65
N THR A 91 -8.36 5.22 -3.31
CA THR A 91 -9.66 5.56 -2.73
C THR A 91 -9.52 6.30 -1.41
N ASP A 92 -8.59 5.89 -0.54
CA ASP A 92 -8.33 6.56 0.74
C ASP A 92 -7.78 7.97 0.56
N ARG A 93 -6.88 8.16 -0.42
CA ARG A 93 -6.32 9.48 -0.76
C ARG A 93 -7.38 10.38 -1.38
N LEU A 94 -8.21 9.85 -2.29
CA LEU A 94 -9.27 10.60 -2.96
C LEU A 94 -10.35 11.03 -1.97
N ALA A 95 -10.77 10.13 -1.08
CA ALA A 95 -11.73 10.45 -0.01
C ALA A 95 -11.21 11.57 0.88
N ARG A 96 -9.93 11.53 1.28
CA ARG A 96 -9.32 12.58 2.10
C ARG A 96 -9.27 13.94 1.39
N VAL A 97 -8.96 13.96 0.10
CA VAL A 97 -8.96 15.19 -0.71
C VAL A 97 -10.37 15.75 -0.89
N ILE A 98 -11.36 14.89 -1.17
CA ILE A 98 -12.77 15.29 -1.31
C ILE A 98 -13.29 15.88 0.01
N ILE A 99 -13.04 15.21 1.14
CA ILE A 99 -13.44 15.72 2.47
C ILE A 99 -12.83 17.09 2.70
N HIS A 100 -11.55 17.28 2.36
CA HIS A 100 -10.89 18.57 2.56
C HIS A 100 -11.50 19.69 1.71
N LEU A 101 -11.78 19.42 0.43
CA LEU A 101 -12.44 20.35 -0.49
C LEU A 101 -13.87 20.71 -0.05
N VAL A 102 -14.63 19.73 0.46
CA VAL A 102 -15.98 19.96 0.98
C VAL A 102 -15.95 20.84 2.24
N MET A 103 -15.00 20.59 3.14
CA MET A 103 -14.86 21.41 4.34
C MET A 103 -14.50 22.86 3.99
N GLU A 104 -13.58 23.07 3.06
CA GLU A 104 -13.21 24.43 2.62
C GLU A 104 -14.37 25.15 1.92
N SER A 105 -15.14 24.46 1.06
CA SER A 105 -16.28 25.08 0.37
C SER A 105 -17.39 25.48 1.34
N VAL A 106 -17.65 24.68 2.39
CA VAL A 106 -18.59 25.02 3.46
C VAL A 106 -18.14 26.26 4.23
N VAL A 107 -16.85 26.36 4.57
CA VAL A 107 -16.30 27.54 5.28
C VAL A 107 -16.43 28.80 4.42
N VAL A 108 -16.10 28.73 3.13
CA VAL A 108 -16.22 29.87 2.21
C VAL A 108 -17.68 30.30 2.04
N ALA A 109 -18.60 29.35 1.86
CA ALA A 109 -20.03 29.64 1.71
C ALA A 109 -20.61 30.28 2.99
N ALA A 110 -20.25 29.75 4.17
CA ALA A 110 -20.65 30.32 5.44
C ALA A 110 -20.12 31.75 5.61
N GLY A 111 -18.84 32.00 5.33
CA GLY A 111 -18.24 33.34 5.38
C GLY A 111 -18.93 34.33 4.44
N ALA A 112 -19.19 33.92 3.20
CA ALA A 112 -19.90 34.74 2.22
C ALA A 112 -21.33 35.07 2.67
N SER A 113 -22.04 34.10 3.25
CA SER A 113 -23.41 34.32 3.76
C SER A 113 -23.47 35.32 4.92
N VAL A 114 -22.48 35.28 5.82
CA VAL A 114 -22.36 36.24 6.93
C VAL A 114 -22.08 37.65 6.41
N LEU A 115 -21.14 37.80 5.48
CA LEU A 115 -20.84 39.09 4.85
C LEU A 115 -22.05 39.66 4.12
N PHE A 116 -22.80 38.80 3.42
CA PHE A 116 -24.03 39.21 2.75
C PHE A 116 -25.12 39.67 3.73
N ALA A 117 -25.28 38.97 4.86
CA ALA A 117 -26.20 39.37 5.91
C ALA A 117 -25.81 40.73 6.52
N PHE A 118 -24.51 40.95 6.79
CA PHE A 118 -24.00 42.25 7.24
C PHE A 118 -24.27 43.37 6.22
N PHE A 119 -24.07 43.09 4.94
CA PHE A 119 -24.36 44.06 3.87
C PHE A 119 -25.84 44.47 3.87
N ILE A 120 -26.77 43.51 4.00
CA ILE A 120 -28.21 43.83 4.10
C ILE A 120 -28.53 44.62 5.37
N LEU A 121 -27.92 44.27 6.51
CA LEU A 121 -28.11 44.98 7.77
C LEU A 121 -27.66 46.43 7.69
N ILE A 122 -26.46 46.67 7.17
CA ILE A 122 -25.91 48.02 6.95
C ILE A 122 -26.80 48.79 5.97
N LYS A 123 -27.20 48.17 4.86
CA LYS A 123 -28.09 48.80 3.89
C LYS A 123 -29.41 49.23 4.54
N ASN A 124 -30.01 48.41 5.41
CA ASN A 124 -31.27 48.76 6.08
C ASN A 124 -31.11 49.76 7.23
N LEU A 125 -29.91 49.91 7.80
CA LEU A 125 -29.62 50.87 8.88
C LEU A 125 -29.28 52.27 8.39
N PHE A 126 -28.69 52.39 7.20
CA PHE A 126 -28.20 53.65 6.63
C PHE A 126 -28.99 54.13 5.41
N ASN A 127 -30.17 53.57 5.18
CA ASN A 127 -31.11 53.93 4.12
C ASN A 127 -32.47 54.26 4.74
#